data_AF-A0A356KV52-F1
#
_entry.id   AF-A0A356KV52-F1
#
_cell.length_a   1.000
_cell.length_b   1.000
_cell.length_c   1.000
_cell.angle_alpha   90.00
_cell.angle_beta   90.00
_cell.angle_gamma   90.00
#
_symmetry.space_group_name_H-M   'P 1'
#
loop_
_entity.id
_entity.type
_entity.pdbx_description
1 polymer ?
#
loop_
_entity_poly.entity_id
_entity_poly.type
_entity_poly.pdbx_seq_one_letter_code
_entity_poly.pdbx_strand_id
1 'polypeptide(L)'
;PPLLAGIASLLVTLFYLRVVDEVKDYDYDLVHNRDRLLVLGEVSHGDLLRWALGSAALVLLLNAYLAWALTPWLLLIAAADLLYGAFLLKLEQWSRAVNERMLLNLAVTYPVNMALQGYVYVFFVFAYAATPAARDALLVLAFVLVFLHYEFARKTAWPELTEPGERMYSNVLGGGGSLAVVLGCAWSAVGLVLSLLRPWERLSSAPAAAAL
;
A
#
# COMPACT_ATOMS: atom_id res chain seq x y z
N PRO A 1 -24.20 -1.56 7.33
CA PRO A 1 -23.61 -0.35 7.97
C PRO A 1 -22.08 -0.40 8.14
N PRO A 2 -21.47 -1.39 8.85
CA PRO A 2 -20.02 -1.43 9.04
C PRO A 2 -19.21 -1.58 7.73
N LEU A 3 -19.71 -2.35 6.76
CA LEU A 3 -19.05 -2.51 5.45
C LEU A 3 -18.86 -1.18 4.71
N LEU A 4 -19.90 -0.37 4.63
CA LEU A 4 -19.81 0.95 3.97
C LEU A 4 -18.85 1.87 4.73
N ALA A 5 -18.84 1.83 6.06
CA ALA A 5 -17.91 2.60 6.87
C ALA A 5 -16.45 2.12 6.68
N GLY A 6 -16.22 0.80 6.55
CA GLY A 6 -14.90 0.24 6.26
C GLY A 6 -14.40 0.62 4.87
N ILE A 7 -15.25 0.53 3.84
CA ILE A 7 -14.92 0.98 2.47
C ILE A 7 -14.63 2.48 2.46
N ALA A 8 -15.50 3.29 3.05
CA ALA A 8 -15.30 4.73 3.14
C ALA A 8 -14.01 5.07 3.89
N SER A 9 -13.73 4.40 5.01
CA SER A 9 -12.49 4.58 5.76
C SER A 9 -11.28 4.29 4.87
N LEU A 10 -11.26 3.16 4.17
CA LEU A 10 -10.14 2.80 3.30
C LEU A 10 -9.93 3.84 2.20
N LEU A 11 -11.00 4.26 1.52
CA LEU A 11 -10.92 5.26 0.45
C LEU A 11 -10.43 6.62 0.98
N VAL A 12 -10.91 7.05 2.15
CA VAL A 12 -10.48 8.32 2.74
C VAL A 12 -9.05 8.23 3.26
N THR A 13 -8.61 7.07 3.78
CA THR A 13 -7.19 6.84 4.13
C THR A 13 -6.30 6.91 2.89
N LEU A 14 -6.68 6.27 1.79
CA LEU A 14 -5.94 6.37 0.53
C LEU A 14 -5.87 7.81 0.01
N PHE A 15 -6.97 8.57 0.14
CA PHE A 15 -6.99 9.99 -0.18
C PHE A 15 -6.05 10.81 0.72
N TYR A 16 -6.06 10.56 2.04
CA TYR A 16 -5.14 11.20 2.98
C TYR A 16 -3.67 10.94 2.58
N LEU A 17 -3.31 9.67 2.33
CA LEU A 17 -1.96 9.29 1.92
C LEU A 17 -1.58 9.95 0.59
N ARG A 18 -2.53 10.09 -0.35
CA ARG A 18 -2.30 10.79 -1.60
C ARG A 18 -1.99 12.27 -1.40
N VAL A 19 -2.71 12.94 -0.49
CA VAL A 19 -2.45 14.35 -0.13
C VAL A 19 -1.07 14.49 0.51
N VAL A 20 -0.69 13.54 1.39
CA VAL A 20 0.64 13.48 1.99
C VAL A 20 1.72 13.32 0.91
N ASP A 21 1.52 12.42 -0.05
CA ASP A 21 2.46 12.19 -1.15
C ASP A 21 2.64 13.43 -2.04
N GLU A 22 1.59 14.21 -2.34
CA GLU A 22 1.71 15.46 -3.11
C GLU A 22 2.63 16.49 -2.43
N VAL A 23 2.58 16.59 -1.09
CA VAL A 23 3.48 17.47 -0.34
C VAL A 23 4.90 16.90 -0.30
N LYS A 24 5.01 15.59 -0.10
CA LYS A 24 6.28 14.87 0.01
C LYS A 24 7.09 14.96 -1.28
N ASP A 25 6.44 14.71 -2.42
CA ASP A 25 7.10 14.57 -3.72
C ASP A 25 7.24 15.91 -4.47
N TYR A 26 6.90 17.05 -3.85
CA TYR A 26 6.85 18.37 -4.50
C TYR A 26 8.15 18.75 -5.24
N ASP A 27 9.31 18.63 -4.57
CA ASP A 27 10.60 18.99 -5.16
C ASP A 27 10.95 18.11 -6.38
N TYR A 28 10.54 16.84 -6.35
CA TYR A 28 10.71 15.90 -7.46
C TYR A 28 9.76 16.25 -8.62
N ASP A 29 8.52 16.57 -8.29
CA ASP A 29 7.45 16.86 -9.24
C ASP A 29 7.68 18.19 -9.98
N LEU A 30 8.35 19.17 -9.37
CA LEU A 30 8.80 20.40 -10.05
C LEU A 30 9.67 20.12 -11.29
N VAL A 31 10.45 19.04 -11.25
CA VAL A 31 11.35 18.67 -12.35
C VAL A 31 10.66 17.72 -13.31
N HIS A 32 10.07 16.63 -12.80
CA HIS A 32 9.64 15.49 -13.61
C HIS A 32 8.13 15.42 -13.87
N ASN A 33 7.28 16.03 -13.03
CA ASN A 33 5.81 15.92 -13.12
C ASN A 33 5.15 17.30 -13.09
N ARG A 34 5.45 18.13 -14.09
CA ARG A 34 5.04 19.55 -14.13
C ARG A 34 3.55 19.79 -14.34
N ASP A 35 2.80 18.74 -14.66
CA ASP A 35 1.35 18.73 -14.83
C ASP A 35 0.60 18.56 -13.49
N ARG A 36 1.31 18.32 -12.39
CA ARG A 36 0.73 18.19 -11.04
C ARG A 36 0.04 19.46 -10.59
N LEU A 37 -1.11 19.32 -9.94
CA LEU A 37 -1.96 20.45 -9.51
C LEU A 37 -1.24 21.40 -8.55
N LEU A 38 -0.43 20.88 -7.62
CA LEU A 38 0.36 21.69 -6.70
C LEU A 38 1.47 22.47 -7.42
N VAL A 39 2.11 21.86 -8.42
CA VAL A 39 3.16 22.50 -9.25
C VAL A 39 2.57 23.59 -10.14
N LEU A 40 1.36 23.38 -10.67
CA LEU A 40 0.62 24.38 -11.44
C LEU A 40 0.11 25.55 -10.58
N GLY A 41 0.06 25.40 -9.26
CA GLY A 41 -0.49 26.39 -8.34
C GLY A 41 -2.03 26.43 -8.29
N GLU A 42 -2.70 25.48 -8.94
CA GLU A 42 -4.17 25.30 -8.91
C GLU A 42 -4.66 24.90 -7.51
N VAL A 43 -3.77 24.29 -6.72
CA VAL A 43 -4.01 23.94 -5.31
C VAL A 43 -2.86 24.48 -4.47
N SER A 44 -3.18 25.12 -3.34
CA SER A 44 -2.16 25.63 -2.43
C SER A 44 -1.76 24.59 -1.37
N HIS A 45 -0.58 24.76 -0.76
CA HIS A 45 -0.16 23.98 0.40
C HIS A 45 -1.16 24.10 1.58
N GLY A 46 -1.80 25.25 1.74
CA GLY A 46 -2.85 25.46 2.74
C GLY A 46 -4.13 24.68 2.46
N ASP A 47 -4.46 24.45 1.19
CA ASP A 47 -5.56 23.56 0.80
C ASP A 47 -5.22 22.12 1.15
N LEU A 48 -4.03 21.65 0.77
CA LEU A 48 -3.59 20.28 1.07
C LEU A 48 -3.56 20.01 2.58
N LEU A 49 -3.12 20.97 3.39
CA LEU A 49 -3.19 20.83 4.86
C LEU A 49 -4.64 20.67 5.35
N ARG A 50 -5.59 21.44 4.82
CA ARG A 50 -7.01 21.32 5.17
C ARG A 50 -7.58 19.98 4.74
N TRP A 51 -7.26 19.50 3.54
CA TRP A 51 -7.67 18.19 3.04
C TRP A 51 -7.07 17.05 3.88
N ALA A 52 -5.80 17.15 4.27
CA ALA A 52 -5.14 16.17 5.13
C ALA A 52 -5.80 16.12 6.52
N LEU A 53 -6.02 17.28 7.16
CA LEU A 53 -6.68 17.33 8.47
C LEU A 53 -8.13 16.84 8.42
N GLY A 54 -8.89 17.24 7.39
CA GLY A 54 -10.27 16.82 7.21
C GLY A 54 -10.41 15.31 6.95
N SER A 55 -9.57 14.77 6.06
CA SER A 55 -9.55 13.32 5.79
C SER A 55 -9.06 12.51 6.99
N ALA A 56 -8.02 12.96 7.71
CA ALA A 56 -7.57 12.32 8.94
C ALA A 56 -8.66 12.29 10.02
N ALA A 57 -9.35 13.42 10.25
CA ALA A 57 -10.46 13.49 11.19
C ALA A 57 -11.60 12.52 10.79
N LEU A 58 -11.95 12.48 9.50
CA LEU A 58 -12.98 11.57 9.00
C LEU A 58 -12.59 10.10 9.15
N VAL A 59 -11.34 9.73 8.85
CA VAL A 59 -10.81 8.37 9.08
C VAL A 59 -10.91 8.00 10.55
N LEU A 60 -10.49 8.88 11.47
CA LEU A 60 -10.57 8.62 12.90
C LEU A 60 -12.02 8.46 13.38
N LEU A 61 -12.96 9.28 12.89
CA LEU A 61 -14.37 9.17 13.24
C LEU A 61 -15.00 7.87 12.72
N LEU A 62 -14.75 7.51 11.46
CA LEU A 62 -15.22 6.26 10.87
C LEU A 62 -14.64 5.06 11.64
N ASN A 63 -13.36 5.10 12.01
CA ASN A 63 -12.74 4.03 12.76
C ASN A 63 -13.11 4.00 14.23
N ALA A 64 -13.50 5.12 14.85
CA ALA A 64 -14.08 5.12 16.19
C ALA A 64 -15.44 4.40 16.19
N TYR A 65 -16.26 4.62 15.16
CA TYR A 65 -17.50 3.87 14.96
C TYR A 65 -17.23 2.37 14.74
N LEU A 66 -16.27 2.03 13.85
CA LEU A 66 -15.89 0.63 13.60
C LEU A 66 -15.23 -0.03 14.83
N ALA A 67 -14.52 0.74 15.65
CA ALA A 67 -13.93 0.26 16.89
C ALA A 67 -15.00 -0.16 17.89
N TRP A 68 -16.05 0.64 18.02
CA TRP A 68 -17.20 0.31 18.83
C TRP A 68 -18.02 -0.86 18.26
N ALA A 69 -18.21 -0.89 16.94
CA ALA A 69 -19.06 -1.89 16.29
C ALA A 69 -18.40 -3.27 16.10
N LEU A 70 -17.07 -3.30 15.91
CA LEU A 70 -16.31 -4.50 15.55
C LEU A 70 -15.12 -4.73 16.49
N THR A 71 -14.12 -3.85 16.46
CA THR A 71 -12.87 -4.07 17.21
C THR A 71 -11.99 -2.82 17.32
N PRO A 72 -11.42 -2.49 18.50
CA PRO A 72 -10.57 -1.31 18.69
C PRO A 72 -9.30 -1.31 17.84
N TRP A 73 -8.86 -2.48 17.37
CA TRP A 73 -7.69 -2.60 16.50
C TRP A 73 -7.79 -1.79 15.21
N LEU A 74 -9.01 -1.62 14.64
CA LEU A 74 -9.20 -0.83 13.42
C LEU A 74 -8.81 0.63 13.63
N LEU A 75 -9.21 1.23 14.76
CA LEU A 75 -8.82 2.59 15.12
C LEU A 75 -7.33 2.71 15.39
N LEU A 76 -6.73 1.75 16.09
CA LEU A 76 -5.30 1.76 16.37
C LEU A 76 -4.46 1.67 15.09
N ILE A 77 -4.80 0.77 14.18
CA ILE A 77 -4.10 0.61 12.90
C ILE A 77 -4.26 1.88 12.06
N ALA A 78 -5.49 2.40 11.93
CA ALA A 78 -5.74 3.61 11.15
C ALA A 78 -5.01 4.83 11.73
N ALA A 79 -5.05 5.03 13.05
CA ALA A 79 -4.34 6.12 13.71
C ALA A 79 -2.82 5.99 13.55
N ALA A 80 -2.28 4.78 13.70
CA ALA A 80 -0.86 4.51 13.50
C ALA A 80 -0.43 4.81 12.05
N ASP A 81 -1.24 4.42 11.06
CA ASP A 81 -0.95 4.64 9.64
C ASP A 81 -0.96 6.13 9.29
N LEU A 82 -1.95 6.90 9.78
CA LEU A 82 -1.99 8.36 9.63
C LEU A 82 -0.77 9.04 10.27
N LEU A 83 -0.44 8.65 11.50
CA LEU A 83 0.71 9.20 12.23
C LEU A 83 2.03 8.86 11.53
N TYR A 84 2.14 7.65 11.00
CA TYR A 84 3.31 7.21 10.26
C TYR A 84 3.46 7.97 8.95
N GLY A 85 2.37 8.17 8.19
CA GLY A 85 2.37 9.02 7.00
C GLY A 85 2.84 10.45 7.29
N ALA A 86 2.33 11.07 8.36
CA ALA A 86 2.79 12.39 8.81
C ALA A 86 4.26 12.39 9.28
N PHE A 87 4.72 11.31 9.90
CA PHE A 87 6.11 11.13 10.28
C PHE A 87 7.03 11.02 9.05
N LEU A 88 6.62 10.33 7.98
CA LEU A 88 7.39 10.20 6.74
C LEU A 88 7.71 11.57 6.11
N LEU A 89 6.76 12.51 6.15
CA LEU A 89 6.99 13.90 5.70
C LEU A 89 8.17 14.56 6.41
N LYS A 90 8.28 14.36 7.73
CA LYS A 90 9.38 14.92 8.53
C LYS A 90 10.67 14.14 8.34
N LEU A 91 10.57 12.83 8.20
CA LEU A 91 11.74 11.96 8.06
C LEU A 91 12.53 12.28 6.78
N GLU A 92 11.85 12.58 5.68
CA GLU A 92 12.51 12.94 4.43
C GLU A 92 13.25 14.29 4.52
N GLN A 93 12.69 15.26 5.26
CA GLN A 93 13.35 16.53 5.55
C GLN A 93 14.61 16.35 6.40
N TRP A 94 14.64 15.34 7.27
CA TRP A 94 15.74 15.11 8.20
C TRP A 94 16.79 14.14 7.68
N SER A 95 16.42 13.20 6.81
CA SER A 95 17.29 12.13 6.34
C SER A 95 17.50 12.19 4.84
N ARG A 96 18.60 12.84 4.45
CA ARG A 96 19.09 12.85 3.08
C ARG A 96 19.29 11.43 2.52
N ALA A 97 19.67 10.47 3.36
CA ALA A 97 19.82 9.07 2.96
C ALA A 97 18.48 8.43 2.53
N VAL A 98 17.37 8.75 3.20
CA VAL A 98 16.03 8.26 2.83
C VAL A 98 15.56 8.92 1.54
N ASN A 99 15.86 10.21 1.34
CA ASN A 99 15.51 10.92 0.11
C ASN A 99 16.29 10.38 -1.12
N GLU A 100 17.60 10.19 -0.99
CA GLU A 100 18.47 9.84 -2.11
C GLU A 100 18.49 8.34 -2.45
N ARG A 101 18.31 7.46 -1.46
CA ARG A 101 18.38 6.00 -1.67
C ARG A 101 17.01 5.41 -1.89
N MET A 102 16.67 5.19 -3.16
CA MET A 102 15.37 4.68 -3.59
C MET A 102 14.90 3.40 -2.88
N LEU A 103 15.78 2.41 -2.70
CA LEU A 103 15.42 1.17 -1.99
C LEU A 103 15.19 1.39 -0.49
N LEU A 104 15.92 2.32 0.13
CA LEU A 104 15.70 2.68 1.53
C LEU A 104 14.40 3.46 1.68
N ASN A 105 14.12 4.39 0.75
CA ASN A 105 12.85 5.10 0.70
C ASN A 105 11.68 4.11 0.61
N LEU A 106 11.77 3.13 -0.31
CA LEU A 106 10.77 2.07 -0.41
C LEU A 106 10.64 1.31 0.91
N ALA A 107 11.74 0.84 1.50
CA ALA A 107 11.69 0.07 2.76
C ALA A 107 11.02 0.84 3.92
N VAL A 108 11.12 2.17 3.93
CA VAL A 108 10.57 3.04 4.96
C VAL A 108 9.15 3.50 4.64
N THR A 109 8.77 3.64 3.37
CA THR A 109 7.40 4.02 2.97
C THR A 109 6.47 2.82 2.90
N TYR A 110 7.01 1.64 2.58
CA TYR A 110 6.25 0.41 2.39
C TYR A 110 5.41 -0.06 3.60
N PRO A 111 5.82 0.14 4.87
CA PRO A 111 5.01 -0.19 6.02
C PRO A 111 3.59 0.41 6.01
N VAL A 112 3.38 1.56 5.34
CA VAL A 112 2.04 2.15 5.13
C VAL A 112 1.14 1.17 4.35
N ASN A 113 1.62 0.66 3.22
CA ASN A 113 0.85 -0.29 2.42
C ASN A 113 0.59 -1.59 3.19
N MET A 114 1.61 -2.09 3.90
CA MET A 114 1.47 -3.27 4.74
C MET A 114 0.42 -3.09 5.85
N ALA A 115 0.36 -1.91 6.47
CA ALA A 115 -0.65 -1.57 7.46
C ALA A 115 -2.06 -1.57 6.87
N LEU A 116 -2.26 -1.08 5.64
CA LEU A 116 -3.54 -1.12 4.94
C LEU A 116 -4.00 -2.56 4.62
N GLN A 117 -3.09 -3.44 4.21
CA GLN A 117 -3.43 -4.86 4.01
C GLN A 117 -3.84 -5.52 5.33
N GLY A 118 -3.11 -5.22 6.42
CA GLY A 118 -3.45 -5.66 7.77
C GLY A 118 -4.81 -5.11 8.23
N TYR A 119 -5.10 -3.84 7.94
CA TYR A 119 -6.38 -3.21 8.24
C TYR A 119 -7.54 -3.94 7.57
N VAL A 120 -7.43 -4.22 6.27
CA VAL A 120 -8.46 -4.94 5.51
C VAL A 120 -8.66 -6.35 6.09
N TYR A 121 -7.58 -7.05 6.40
CA TYR A 121 -7.66 -8.36 7.04
C TYR A 121 -8.40 -8.31 8.39
N VAL A 122 -8.00 -7.41 9.31
CA VAL A 122 -8.65 -7.24 10.61
C VAL A 122 -10.13 -6.89 10.42
N PHE A 123 -10.45 -6.01 9.47
CA PHE A 123 -11.83 -5.65 9.18
C PHE A 123 -12.67 -6.88 8.83
N PHE A 124 -12.22 -7.71 7.89
CA PHE A 124 -12.97 -8.89 7.45
C PHE A 124 -13.07 -9.98 8.53
N VAL A 125 -12.02 -10.20 9.31
CA VAL A 125 -12.04 -11.18 10.40
C VAL A 125 -13.14 -10.85 11.40
N PHE A 126 -13.22 -9.60 11.85
CA PHE A 126 -14.22 -9.21 12.85
C PHE A 126 -15.61 -8.99 12.23
N ALA A 127 -15.71 -8.47 11.01
CA ALA A 127 -16.99 -8.26 10.34
C ALA A 127 -17.76 -9.57 10.07
N TYR A 128 -17.04 -10.68 9.87
CA TYR A 128 -17.63 -12.00 9.62
C TYR A 128 -17.45 -12.99 10.77
N ALA A 129 -17.05 -12.50 11.96
CA ALA A 129 -16.79 -13.32 13.15
C ALA A 129 -15.88 -14.54 12.88
N ALA A 130 -14.90 -14.38 11.98
CA ALA A 130 -13.92 -15.41 11.71
C ALA A 130 -12.89 -15.47 12.85
N THR A 131 -12.28 -16.65 13.04
CA THR A 131 -11.19 -16.82 14.01
C THR A 131 -9.85 -16.48 13.35
N PRO A 132 -9.08 -15.51 13.87
CA PRO A 132 -7.74 -15.23 13.36
C PRO A 132 -6.86 -16.49 13.46
N ALA A 133 -6.16 -16.83 12.39
CA ALA A 133 -5.20 -17.92 12.38
C ALA A 133 -3.81 -17.41 12.00
N ALA A 134 -2.76 -18.04 12.55
CA ALA A 134 -1.38 -17.68 12.22
C ALA A 134 -1.08 -17.78 10.71
N ARG A 135 -1.75 -18.70 10.00
CA ARG A 135 -1.64 -18.86 8.55
C ARG A 135 -2.15 -17.64 7.77
N ASP A 136 -3.02 -16.82 8.36
CA ASP A 136 -3.60 -15.66 7.67
C ASP A 136 -2.55 -14.56 7.46
N ALA A 137 -1.46 -14.57 8.23
CA ALA A 137 -0.28 -13.76 7.96
C ALA A 137 0.32 -14.05 6.58
N LEU A 138 0.22 -15.30 6.08
CA LEU A 138 0.67 -15.65 4.73
C LEU A 138 -0.23 -15.05 3.65
N LEU A 139 -1.52 -14.85 3.94
CA LEU A 139 -2.44 -14.17 3.02
C LEU A 139 -2.10 -12.69 2.93
N VAL A 140 -1.89 -12.02 4.07
CA VAL A 140 -1.43 -10.62 4.12
C VAL A 140 -0.09 -10.48 3.39
N LEU A 141 0.86 -11.41 3.62
CA LEU A 141 2.14 -11.45 2.92
C LEU A 141 1.98 -11.62 1.41
N ALA A 142 1.01 -12.41 0.94
CA ALA A 142 0.74 -12.55 -0.49
C ALA A 142 0.30 -11.22 -1.12
N PHE A 143 -0.59 -10.47 -0.47
CA PHE A 143 -1.02 -9.15 -0.95
C PHE A 143 0.10 -8.10 -0.90
N VAL A 144 0.93 -8.15 0.14
CA VAL A 144 2.18 -7.39 0.26
C VAL A 144 3.07 -7.65 -0.97
N LEU A 145 3.31 -8.91 -1.31
CA LEU A 145 4.13 -9.30 -2.47
C LEU A 145 3.48 -8.89 -3.80
N VAL A 146 2.15 -8.95 -3.94
CA VAL A 146 1.45 -8.46 -5.13
C VAL A 146 1.66 -6.96 -5.33
N PHE A 147 1.58 -6.18 -4.25
CA PHE A 147 1.88 -4.75 -4.35
C PHE A 147 3.33 -4.51 -4.74
N LEU A 148 4.29 -5.20 -4.12
CA LEU A 148 5.72 -5.04 -4.46
C LEU A 148 5.98 -5.42 -5.92
N HIS A 149 5.38 -6.51 -6.41
CA HIS A 149 5.43 -6.86 -7.83
C HIS A 149 4.97 -5.70 -8.70
N TYR A 150 3.80 -5.12 -8.41
CA TYR A 150 3.27 -3.97 -9.16
C TYR A 150 4.18 -2.74 -9.07
N GLU A 151 4.66 -2.37 -7.88
CA GLU A 151 5.52 -1.20 -7.67
C GLU A 151 6.85 -1.33 -8.41
N PHE A 152 7.50 -2.50 -8.32
CA PHE A 152 8.73 -2.76 -9.07
C PHE A 152 8.48 -2.81 -10.58
N ALA A 153 7.41 -3.46 -11.03
CA ALA A 153 7.09 -3.55 -12.45
C ALA A 153 6.84 -2.17 -13.05
N ARG A 154 6.13 -1.30 -12.33
CA ARG A 154 5.83 0.08 -12.74
C ARG A 154 7.08 0.96 -12.83
N LYS A 155 8.05 0.78 -11.93
CA LYS A 155 9.29 1.59 -11.86
C LYS A 155 10.52 0.86 -12.41
N THR A 156 10.30 -0.07 -13.34
CA THR A 156 11.37 -0.75 -14.07
C THR A 156 11.26 -0.35 -15.53
N ALA A 157 12.25 0.38 -16.01
CA ALA A 157 12.39 0.77 -17.40
C ALA A 157 13.83 0.56 -17.86
N TRP A 158 14.02 0.42 -19.17
CA TRP A 158 15.35 0.40 -19.77
C TRP A 158 15.99 1.79 -19.64
N PRO A 159 17.28 1.90 -19.27
CA PRO A 159 17.94 3.19 -19.07
C PRO A 159 17.83 4.14 -20.27
N GLU A 160 17.75 3.60 -21.49
CA GLU A 160 17.60 4.37 -22.72
C GLU A 160 16.22 5.03 -22.87
N LEU A 161 15.24 4.58 -22.10
CA LEU A 161 13.84 5.07 -22.13
C LEU A 161 13.51 5.99 -20.94
N THR A 162 14.48 6.27 -20.06
CA THR A 162 14.27 7.06 -18.84
C THR A 162 14.89 8.44 -18.95
N GLU A 163 14.23 9.45 -18.38
CA GLU A 163 14.80 10.80 -18.34
C GLU A 163 15.98 10.89 -17.35
N PRO A 164 16.98 11.75 -17.61
CA PRO A 164 18.08 11.94 -16.67
C PRO A 164 17.59 12.41 -15.30
N GLY A 165 17.86 11.62 -14.25
CA GLY A 165 17.46 11.92 -12.87
C GLY A 165 16.18 11.23 -12.42
N GLU A 166 15.49 10.51 -13.30
CA GLU A 166 14.28 9.76 -12.96
C GLU A 166 14.58 8.60 -12.01
N ARG A 167 13.76 8.46 -10.97
CA ARG A 167 13.94 7.45 -9.92
C ARG A 167 13.37 6.10 -10.35
N MET A 168 14.20 5.27 -11.03
CA MET A 168 13.86 3.89 -11.43
C MET A 168 14.63 2.84 -10.63
N TYR A 169 13.98 1.70 -10.31
CA TYR A 169 14.66 0.59 -9.60
C TYR A 169 15.75 -0.04 -10.47
N SER A 170 15.58 -0.03 -11.79
CA SER A 170 16.55 -0.52 -12.76
C SER A 170 17.86 0.28 -12.75
N ASN A 171 17.84 1.54 -12.32
CA ASN A 171 19.05 2.35 -12.16
C ASN A 171 19.91 1.87 -10.98
N VAL A 172 19.31 1.22 -9.99
CA VAL A 172 20.00 0.71 -8.79
C VAL A 172 20.32 -0.78 -8.90
N LEU A 173 19.37 -1.59 -9.37
CA LEU A 173 19.47 -3.05 -9.43
C LEU A 173 19.93 -3.58 -10.80
N GLY A 174 19.97 -2.72 -11.82
CA GLY A 174 20.05 -3.13 -13.22
C GLY A 174 18.74 -3.72 -13.72
N GLY A 175 18.55 -3.76 -15.05
CA GLY A 175 17.32 -4.30 -15.65
C GLY A 175 17.06 -5.76 -15.27
N GLY A 176 18.10 -6.60 -15.25
CA GLY A 176 18.00 -8.00 -14.85
C GLY A 176 17.65 -8.19 -13.37
N GLY A 177 18.26 -7.40 -12.47
CA GLY A 177 17.97 -7.45 -11.04
C GLY A 177 16.55 -7.01 -10.73
N SER A 178 16.08 -5.92 -11.35
CA SER A 178 14.69 -5.47 -11.24
C SER A 178 13.70 -6.51 -11.76
N LEU A 179 13.95 -7.13 -12.92
CA LEU A 179 13.11 -8.19 -13.46
C LEU A 179 13.04 -9.41 -12.51
N ALA A 180 14.18 -9.80 -11.93
CA ALA A 180 14.23 -10.89 -10.96
C ALA A 180 13.37 -10.60 -9.72
N VAL A 181 13.36 -9.36 -9.21
CA VAL A 181 12.49 -8.95 -8.09
C VAL A 181 11.02 -8.99 -8.48
N VAL A 182 10.66 -8.42 -9.65
CA VAL A 182 9.29 -8.43 -10.18
C VAL A 182 8.75 -9.85 -10.27
N LEU A 183 9.50 -10.77 -10.87
CA LEU A 183 9.11 -12.17 -10.99
C LEU A 183 9.12 -12.87 -9.63
N GLY A 184 10.15 -12.67 -8.82
CA GLY A 184 10.25 -13.25 -7.48
C GLY A 184 9.03 -12.94 -6.61
N CYS A 185 8.59 -11.67 -6.59
CA CYS A 185 7.38 -11.26 -5.88
C CYS A 185 6.12 -11.95 -6.42
N ALA A 186 5.93 -11.98 -7.75
CA ALA A 186 4.76 -12.62 -8.36
C ALA A 186 4.69 -14.12 -8.06
N TRP A 187 5.79 -14.85 -8.28
CA TRP A 187 5.84 -16.29 -8.05
C TRP A 187 5.66 -16.65 -6.57
N SER A 188 6.26 -15.86 -5.67
CA SER A 188 6.08 -16.04 -4.23
C SER A 188 4.63 -15.79 -3.81
N ALA A 189 3.99 -14.73 -4.30
CA ALA A 189 2.58 -14.45 -4.01
C ALA A 189 1.67 -15.58 -4.48
N VAL A 190 1.85 -16.06 -5.71
CA VAL A 190 1.10 -17.20 -6.26
C VAL A 190 1.33 -18.46 -5.44
N GLY A 191 2.58 -18.77 -5.09
CA GLY A 191 2.93 -19.93 -4.26
C GLY A 191 2.25 -19.89 -2.89
N LEU A 192 2.23 -18.73 -2.23
CA LEU A 192 1.53 -18.54 -0.95
C LEU A 192 0.02 -18.78 -1.11
N VAL A 193 -0.62 -18.15 -2.10
CA VAL A 193 -2.07 -18.32 -2.35
C VAL A 193 -2.41 -19.78 -2.65
N LEU A 194 -1.63 -20.45 -3.50
CA LEU A 194 -1.84 -21.87 -3.81
C LEU A 194 -1.66 -22.75 -2.57
N SER A 195 -0.66 -22.49 -1.74
CA SER A 195 -0.42 -23.25 -0.50
C SER A 195 -1.55 -23.09 0.53
N LEU A 196 -2.21 -21.92 0.53
CA LEU A 196 -3.32 -21.60 1.42
C LEU A 196 -4.64 -22.19 0.92
N LEU A 197 -4.92 -22.06 -0.38
CA LEU A 197 -6.18 -22.52 -0.98
C LEU A 197 -6.21 -24.02 -1.27
N ARG A 198 -5.02 -24.63 -1.46
CA ARG A 198 -4.82 -26.04 -1.80
C ARG A 198 -5.85 -26.57 -2.81
N PRO A 199 -5.98 -25.94 -4.00
CA PRO A 199 -7.04 -26.26 -4.94
C PRO A 199 -7.02 -27.74 -5.37
N TRP A 200 -5.87 -28.40 -5.33
CA TRP A 200 -5.71 -29.83 -5.62
C TRP A 200 -6.48 -30.75 -4.68
N GLU A 201 -6.69 -30.38 -3.41
CA GLU A 201 -7.50 -31.18 -2.47
C GLU A 201 -8.99 -31.18 -2.86
N ARG A 202 -9.46 -30.12 -3.52
CA ARG A 202 -10.84 -30.00 -4.04
C ARG A 202 -11.02 -30.71 -5.39
N LEU A 203 -9.98 -30.74 -6.21
CA LEU A 203 -9.98 -31.49 -7.47
C LEU A 203 -9.99 -33.00 -7.23
N SER A 204 -9.32 -33.49 -6.18
CA SER A 204 -9.34 -34.90 -5.80
C SER A 204 -10.66 -35.39 -5.19
N SER A 205 -11.53 -34.48 -4.74
CA SER A 205 -12.84 -34.82 -4.15
C SER A 205 -14.02 -34.62 -5.10
N ALA A 206 -13.78 -34.16 -6.34
CA ALA A 206 -14.80 -34.15 -7.38
C ALA A 206 -15.14 -35.59 -7.79
N PRO A 207 -16.42 -36.01 -7.75
CA PRO A 207 -16.78 -37.37 -8.14
C PRO A 207 -16.43 -37.60 -9.61
N ALA A 208 -15.68 -38.66 -9.89
CA ALA A 208 -15.27 -39.11 -11.22
C ALA A 208 -16.44 -39.57 -12.14
N ALA A 209 -17.69 -39.21 -11.82
CA ALA A 209 -18.91 -39.79 -12.38
C ALA A 209 -19.57 -38.96 -13.49
N ALA A 210 -18.83 -38.11 -14.21
CA ALA A 210 -19.37 -37.35 -15.34
C ALA A 210 -18.64 -37.63 -16.68
N ALA A 211 -17.80 -38.66 -16.74
CA ALA A 211 -17.06 -39.04 -17.94
C ALA A 211 -17.07 -40.56 -18.16
N LEU A 212 -18.25 -41.17 -18.23
CA LEU A 212 -18.52 -42.43 -18.90
C LEU A 212 -19.90 -42.37 -19.57
#